data_AF-A0A2E6PPN8-F1
#
_entry.id   AF-A0A2E6PPN8-F1
#
_cell.length_a   1.000
_cell.length_b   1.000
_cell.length_c   1.000
_cell.angle_alpha   90.00
_cell.angle_beta   90.00
_cell.angle_gamma   90.00
#
_symmetry.space_group_name_H-M   'P 1'
#
loop_
_entity.id
_entity.type
_entity.pdbx_description
1 polymer ?
#
loop_
_entity_poly.entity_id
_entity_poly.type
_entity_poly.pdbx_seq_one_letter_code
_entity_poly.pdbx_strand_id
1 'polypeptide(L)'
;MWMFLVSDALTFGGLLTAYGFARHQAGSWPIGEETFNAMPFLGNGYPLLYVALMTFILIVSSVTMVLAVEAAHRLDKKGVSKWLLLTVIGGFFFVGSQGWEWYHFIHGTHFGSVLTAEGWAVVDYNAANELILKMGRGLEITGNKAISLYESATATMQGANLIENEYAPMVPQYANFFFFITGFHGFHVFSGVVFNLIIWIQVVRGVYDKRGHYEMVEKVGLYWHFVDLVWVFVFTFFYLV
;
A
#
# COMPACT_ATOMS: atom_id res chain seq x y z
N MET A 1 17.34 -18.81 7.96
CA MET A 1 16.50 -17.90 7.14
C MET A 1 15.12 -18.52 6.90
N TRP A 2 15.01 -19.68 6.25
CA TRP A 2 13.71 -20.30 5.95
C TRP A 2 12.72 -20.41 7.11
N MET A 3 13.15 -20.84 8.30
CA MET A 3 12.27 -20.90 9.48
C MET A 3 11.68 -19.54 9.89
N PHE A 4 12.46 -18.47 9.72
CA PHE A 4 12.01 -17.10 9.99
C PHE A 4 11.01 -16.63 8.91
N LEU A 5 11.26 -16.94 7.63
CA LEU A 5 10.29 -16.63 6.57
C LEU A 5 8.98 -17.40 6.74
N VAL A 6 9.04 -18.64 7.23
CA VAL A 6 7.84 -19.44 7.53
C VAL A 6 7.05 -18.82 8.69
N SER A 7 7.71 -18.34 9.76
CA SER A 7 7.00 -17.67 10.85
C SER A 7 6.33 -16.37 10.39
N ASP A 8 6.99 -15.59 9.54
CA ASP A 8 6.39 -14.38 8.98
C ASP A 8 5.22 -14.72 8.05
N ALA A 9 5.36 -15.76 7.22
CA ALA A 9 4.30 -16.23 6.33
C ALA A 9 3.04 -16.63 7.12
N LEU A 10 3.22 -17.37 8.23
CA LEU A 10 2.11 -17.74 9.12
C LEU A 10 1.48 -16.52 9.78
N THR A 11 2.29 -15.52 10.16
CA THR A 11 1.80 -14.27 10.76
C THR A 11 0.93 -13.49 9.78
N PHE A 12 1.42 -13.24 8.55
CA PHE A 12 0.62 -12.59 7.50
C PHE A 12 -0.60 -13.43 7.11
N GLY A 13 -0.48 -14.75 7.02
CA GLY A 13 -1.61 -15.65 6.75
C GLY A 13 -2.73 -15.53 7.78
N GLY A 14 -2.38 -15.45 9.07
CA GLY A 14 -3.34 -15.22 10.15
C GLY A 14 -4.04 -13.86 10.04
N LEU A 15 -3.28 -12.80 9.75
CA LEU A 15 -3.83 -11.45 9.58
C LEU A 15 -4.77 -11.34 8.37
N LEU A 16 -4.39 -11.91 7.22
CA LEU A 16 -5.21 -11.91 6.02
C LEU A 16 -6.48 -12.77 6.19
N THR A 17 -6.38 -13.89 6.93
CA THR A 17 -7.56 -14.71 7.27
C THR A 17 -8.52 -13.94 8.17
N ALA A 18 -8.02 -13.22 9.17
CA ALA A 18 -8.83 -12.38 10.04
C ALA A 18 -9.53 -11.25 9.27
N TYR A 19 -8.80 -10.59 8.36
CA TYR A 19 -9.37 -9.60 7.44
C TYR A 19 -10.48 -10.21 6.57
N GLY A 20 -10.22 -11.37 5.95
CA GLY A 20 -11.20 -12.07 5.11
C GLY A 20 -12.47 -12.43 5.87
N PHE A 21 -12.35 -12.88 7.13
CA PHE A 21 -13.49 -13.19 7.99
C PHE A 21 -14.29 -11.92 8.39
N ALA A 22 -13.60 -10.83 8.74
CA ALA A 22 -14.24 -9.56 9.06
C ALA A 22 -15.00 -8.99 7.85
N ARG A 23 -14.40 -9.11 6.66
CA ARG A 23 -15.04 -8.73 5.40
C ARG A 23 -16.24 -9.57 5.06
N HIS A 24 -16.17 -10.89 5.26
CA HIS A 24 -17.27 -11.80 4.97
C HIS A 24 -18.50 -11.54 5.85
N GLN A 25 -18.31 -11.12 7.10
CA GLN A 25 -19.40 -10.78 8.01
C GLN A 25 -19.99 -9.38 7.81
N ALA A 26 -19.26 -8.48 7.15
CA ALA A 26 -19.73 -7.14 6.90
C ALA A 26 -20.78 -7.12 5.78
N GLY A 27 -21.89 -6.40 5.98
CA GLY A 27 -22.92 -6.22 4.95
C GLY A 27 -22.47 -5.38 3.75
N SER A 28 -21.39 -4.61 3.92
CA SER A 28 -20.76 -3.79 2.87
C SER A 28 -19.26 -3.65 3.16
N TRP A 29 -18.44 -3.64 2.12
CA TRP A 29 -17.00 -3.37 2.20
C TRP A 29 -16.65 -2.27 1.19
N PRO A 30 -15.68 -1.39 1.48
CA PRO A 30 -15.25 -0.37 0.53
C PRO A 30 -14.68 -0.99 -0.74
N ILE A 31 -14.93 -0.30 -1.86
CA ILE A 31 -14.49 -0.71 -3.19
C ILE A 31 -13.13 -0.07 -3.47
N GLY A 32 -12.14 -0.87 -3.88
CA GLY A 32 -10.77 -0.40 -4.08
C GLY A 32 -10.64 0.72 -5.11
N GLU A 33 -11.32 0.61 -6.26
CA GLU A 33 -11.29 1.63 -7.32
C GLU A 33 -11.86 2.99 -6.90
N GLU A 34 -12.84 3.00 -5.99
CA GLU A 34 -13.40 4.25 -5.45
C GLU A 34 -12.54 4.81 -4.32
N THR A 35 -11.98 3.92 -3.49
CA THR A 35 -11.19 4.26 -2.30
C THR A 35 -9.81 4.79 -2.68
N PHE A 36 -9.16 4.18 -3.66
CA PHE A 36 -7.80 4.47 -4.08
C PHE A 36 -7.79 5.09 -5.48
N ASN A 37 -8.32 6.30 -5.59
CA ASN A 37 -8.42 7.05 -6.84
C ASN A 37 -7.45 8.24 -6.94
N ALA A 38 -6.68 8.49 -5.89
CA ALA A 38 -5.79 9.62 -5.75
C ALA A 38 -4.40 9.32 -6.31
N MET A 39 -3.83 10.31 -6.99
CA MET A 39 -2.47 10.27 -7.51
C MET A 39 -1.69 11.51 -7.01
N PRO A 40 -0.45 11.34 -6.52
CA PRO A 40 0.37 12.47 -6.12
C PRO A 40 0.48 13.49 -7.25
N PHE A 41 0.32 14.76 -6.92
CA PHE A 41 0.38 15.91 -7.85
C PHE A 41 -0.72 16.00 -8.90
N LEU A 42 -1.43 14.91 -9.21
CA LEU A 42 -2.46 14.84 -10.24
C LEU A 42 -3.89 14.83 -9.68
N GLY A 43 -4.05 14.66 -8.37
CA GLY A 43 -5.35 14.71 -7.70
C GLY A 43 -6.12 13.40 -7.85
N ASN A 44 -7.45 13.49 -7.79
CA ASN A 44 -8.36 12.35 -7.83
C ASN A 44 -8.80 12.04 -9.26
N GLY A 45 -9.25 10.81 -9.50
CA GLY A 45 -9.79 10.37 -10.80
C GLY A 45 -8.91 9.36 -11.54
N TYR A 46 -7.94 8.76 -10.86
CA TYR A 46 -7.07 7.70 -11.39
C TYR A 46 -7.22 6.41 -10.57
N PRO A 47 -8.33 5.64 -10.76
CA PRO A 47 -8.59 4.44 -9.99
C PRO A 47 -7.41 3.46 -10.04
N LEU A 48 -6.91 3.07 -8.87
CA LEU A 48 -5.86 2.07 -8.66
C LEU A 48 -4.50 2.35 -9.33
N LEU A 49 -4.35 3.44 -10.09
CA LEU A 49 -3.18 3.65 -10.93
C LEU A 49 -1.92 3.89 -10.09
N TYR A 50 -2.03 4.66 -9.00
CA TYR A 50 -0.90 4.90 -8.10
C TYR A 50 -0.46 3.62 -7.40
N VAL A 51 -1.43 2.83 -6.92
CA VAL A 51 -1.20 1.54 -6.26
C VAL A 51 -0.54 0.54 -7.22
N ALA A 52 -1.02 0.49 -8.47
CA ALA A 52 -0.44 -0.33 -9.52
C ALA A 52 1.01 0.08 -9.84
N LEU A 53 1.28 1.39 -9.89
CA LEU A 53 2.63 1.91 -10.11
C LEU A 53 3.59 1.53 -8.99
N MET A 54 3.21 1.70 -7.71
CA MET A 54 4.09 1.32 -6.59
C MET A 54 4.32 -0.19 -6.54
N THR A 55 3.30 -0.99 -6.84
CA THR A 55 3.41 -2.46 -6.94
C THR A 55 4.36 -2.86 -8.06
N PHE A 56 4.24 -2.22 -9.23
CA PHE A 56 5.16 -2.43 -10.34
C PHE A 56 6.61 -2.12 -9.95
N ILE A 57 6.85 -0.99 -9.28
CA ILE A 57 8.19 -0.61 -8.79
C ILE A 57 8.75 -1.68 -7.84
N LEU A 58 7.94 -2.20 -6.91
CA LEU A 58 8.38 -3.23 -5.97
C LEU A 58 8.76 -4.53 -6.70
N ILE A 59 7.93 -4.98 -7.64
CA ILE A 59 8.20 -6.18 -8.46
C ILE A 59 9.49 -6.00 -9.27
N VAL A 60 9.71 -4.85 -9.93
CA VAL A 60 10.99 -4.68 -10.66
C VAL A 60 12.18 -4.57 -9.70
N SER A 61 12.00 -4.06 -8.47
CA SER A 61 13.06 -4.07 -7.44
C SER A 61 13.45 -5.51 -7.03
N SER A 62 12.49 -6.43 -7.09
CA SER A 62 12.69 -7.87 -6.90
C SER A 62 13.50 -8.44 -8.05
N VAL A 63 13.20 -8.08 -9.31
CA VAL A 63 14.01 -8.47 -10.47
C VAL A 63 15.45 -7.97 -10.33
N THR A 64 15.66 -6.72 -9.92
CA THR A 64 17.02 -6.20 -9.70
C THR A 64 17.72 -6.92 -8.55
N MET A 65 17.00 -7.41 -7.54
CA MET A 65 17.60 -8.24 -6.48
C MET A 65 18.10 -9.58 -7.01
N VAL A 66 17.33 -10.26 -7.88
CA VAL A 66 17.76 -11.51 -8.52
C VAL A 66 19.08 -11.29 -9.28
N LEU A 67 19.17 -10.20 -10.05
CA LEU A 67 20.38 -9.85 -10.79
C LEU A 67 21.58 -9.53 -9.86
N ALA A 68 21.32 -8.97 -8.68
CA ALA A 68 22.35 -8.74 -7.66
C ALA A 68 22.87 -10.06 -7.07
N VAL A 69 21.98 -11.01 -6.76
CA VAL A 69 22.34 -12.34 -6.26
C VAL A 69 23.10 -13.13 -7.33
N GLU A 70 22.67 -13.05 -8.59
CA GLU A 70 23.36 -13.68 -9.71
C GLU A 70 24.78 -13.12 -9.92
N ALA A 71 24.93 -11.80 -9.86
CA ALA A 71 26.25 -11.16 -9.88
C ALA A 71 27.12 -11.56 -8.69
N ALA A 72 26.51 -11.78 -7.51
CA ALA A 72 27.19 -12.27 -6.31
C ALA A 72 27.73 -13.70 -6.51
N HIS A 73 26.99 -14.59 -7.17
CA HIS A 73 27.47 -15.93 -7.53
C HIS A 73 28.64 -15.89 -8.51
N ARG A 74 28.69 -14.88 -9.39
CA ARG A 74 29.84 -14.63 -10.29
C ARG A 74 31.01 -13.92 -9.61
N LEU A 75 30.92 -13.57 -8.32
CA LEU A 75 31.88 -12.72 -7.62
C LEU A 75 32.10 -11.35 -8.31
N ASP A 76 31.13 -10.88 -9.08
CA ASP A 76 31.19 -9.59 -9.77
C ASP A 76 30.71 -8.47 -8.85
N LYS A 77 31.63 -7.91 -8.08
CA LYS A 77 31.37 -6.79 -7.17
C LYS A 77 30.66 -5.60 -7.84
N LYS A 78 31.03 -5.26 -9.08
CA LYS A 78 30.44 -4.10 -9.77
C LYS A 78 28.98 -4.39 -10.12
N GLY A 79 28.71 -5.61 -10.61
CA GLY A 79 27.36 -6.11 -10.83
C GLY A 79 26.52 -6.10 -9.55
N VAL A 80 27.02 -6.68 -8.46
CA VAL A 80 26.32 -6.70 -7.16
C VAL A 80 25.99 -5.27 -6.72
N SER A 81 26.98 -4.38 -6.74
CA SER A 81 26.81 -3.00 -6.27
C SER A 81 25.77 -2.23 -7.10
N LYS A 82 25.78 -2.38 -8.43
CA LYS A 82 24.81 -1.73 -9.33
C LYS A 82 23.39 -2.23 -9.06
N TRP A 83 23.18 -3.53 -9.09
CA TRP A 83 21.84 -4.12 -9.01
C TRP A 83 21.23 -3.97 -7.61
N LEU A 84 22.04 -4.15 -6.57
CA LEU A 84 21.59 -3.97 -5.19
C LEU A 84 21.23 -2.50 -4.90
N LEU A 85 21.95 -1.52 -5.48
CA LEU A 85 21.59 -0.11 -5.36
C LEU A 85 20.22 0.17 -5.98
N LEU A 86 19.94 -0.39 -7.15
CA LEU A 86 18.64 -0.24 -7.81
C LEU A 86 17.51 -0.85 -6.97
N THR A 87 17.74 -2.01 -6.34
CA THR A 87 16.78 -2.59 -5.40
C THR A 87 16.51 -1.66 -4.21
N VAL A 88 17.57 -1.08 -3.61
CA VAL A 88 17.43 -0.13 -2.49
C VAL A 88 16.61 1.10 -2.90
N ILE A 89 16.89 1.67 -4.09
CA ILE A 89 16.13 2.82 -4.62
C ILE A 89 14.67 2.46 -4.80
N GLY A 90 14.35 1.33 -5.45
CA GLY A 90 12.97 0.87 -5.63
C GLY A 90 12.24 0.66 -4.30
N GLY A 91 12.92 0.09 -3.31
CA GLY A 91 12.38 -0.08 -1.96
C GLY A 91 12.09 1.25 -1.24
N PHE A 92 12.96 2.25 -1.35
CA PHE A 92 12.70 3.58 -0.78
C PHE A 92 11.52 4.27 -1.46
N PHE A 93 11.40 4.16 -2.79
CA PHE A 93 10.24 4.67 -3.52
C PHE A 93 8.95 4.01 -3.03
N PHE A 94 8.95 2.70 -2.87
CA PHE A 94 7.78 1.97 -2.36
C PHE A 94 7.38 2.41 -0.95
N VAL A 95 8.32 2.48 0.01
CA VAL A 95 8.01 2.90 1.38
C VAL A 95 7.55 4.37 1.43
N GLY A 96 8.15 5.23 0.62
CA GLY A 96 7.70 6.63 0.48
C GLY A 96 6.30 6.73 -0.09
N SER A 97 5.99 5.92 -1.11
CA SER A 97 4.64 5.83 -1.69
C SER A 97 3.61 5.36 -0.67
N GLN A 98 3.94 4.34 0.12
CA GLN A 98 3.06 3.83 1.17
C GLN A 98 2.80 4.88 2.26
N GLY A 99 3.86 5.62 2.65
CA GLY A 99 3.72 6.71 3.62
C GLY A 99 2.83 7.85 3.10
N TRP A 100 2.94 8.19 1.81
CA TRP A 100 2.07 9.17 1.18
C TRP A 100 0.61 8.69 1.11
N GLU A 101 0.39 7.43 0.73
CA GLU A 101 -0.94 6.83 0.69
C GLU A 101 -1.61 6.88 2.07
N TRP A 102 -0.90 6.49 3.13
CA TRP A 102 -1.43 6.61 4.49
C TRP A 102 -1.71 8.05 4.88
N TYR A 103 -0.81 8.98 4.56
CA TYR A 103 -1.02 10.39 4.85
C TYR A 103 -2.29 10.91 4.18
N HIS A 104 -2.48 10.60 2.89
CA HIS A 104 -3.67 10.97 2.13
C HIS A 104 -4.94 10.33 2.72
N PHE A 105 -4.87 9.05 3.09
CA PHE A 105 -5.99 8.32 3.69
C PHE A 105 -6.39 8.89 5.07
N ILE A 106 -5.41 9.27 5.89
CA ILE A 106 -5.65 9.85 7.22
C ILE A 106 -6.24 11.25 7.13
N HIS A 107 -5.80 12.07 6.18
CA HIS A 107 -6.31 13.44 6.02
C HIS A 107 -7.66 13.50 5.31
N GLY A 108 -7.99 12.46 4.52
CA GLY A 108 -9.28 12.36 3.85
C GLY A 108 -9.37 13.22 2.60
N THR A 109 -10.56 13.22 2.00
CA THR A 109 -10.84 14.10 0.86
C THR A 109 -11.02 15.54 1.34
N HIS A 110 -11.03 16.48 0.39
CA HIS A 110 -11.16 17.90 0.69
C HIS A 110 -12.49 18.25 1.38
N PHE A 111 -13.56 17.51 1.08
CA PHE A 111 -14.92 17.79 1.59
C PHE A 111 -15.45 16.72 2.54
N GLY A 112 -14.80 15.56 2.63
CA GLY A 112 -15.20 14.47 3.50
C GLY A 112 -16.46 13.73 3.02
N SER A 113 -16.99 12.89 3.89
CA SER A 113 -18.24 12.16 3.74
C SER A 113 -19.32 12.72 4.65
N VAL A 114 -20.58 12.71 4.18
CA VAL A 114 -21.76 13.17 4.93
C VAL A 114 -22.79 12.07 5.07
N LEU A 115 -23.47 12.01 6.22
CA LEU A 115 -24.61 11.12 6.46
C LEU A 115 -25.90 11.80 6.04
N THR A 116 -26.40 11.42 4.87
CA THR A 116 -27.67 11.88 4.31
C THR A 116 -28.81 10.94 4.71
N ALA A 117 -30.06 11.34 4.41
CA ALA A 117 -31.22 10.46 4.57
C ALA A 117 -31.16 9.17 3.73
N GLU A 118 -30.36 9.14 2.65
CA GLU A 118 -30.16 7.98 1.78
C GLU A 118 -28.89 7.18 2.13
N GLY A 119 -28.13 7.59 3.16
CA GLY A 119 -26.90 6.95 3.61
C GLY A 119 -25.67 7.85 3.51
N TRP A 120 -24.49 7.24 3.70
CA TRP A 120 -23.22 7.95 3.61
C TRP A 120 -22.86 8.28 2.17
N ALA A 121 -22.42 9.51 1.94
CA ALA A 121 -22.00 9.99 0.64
C ALA A 121 -20.69 10.77 0.74
N VAL A 122 -19.73 10.48 -0.15
CA VAL A 122 -18.53 11.32 -0.31
C VAL A 122 -18.94 12.59 -1.05
N VAL A 123 -18.54 13.74 -0.52
CA VAL A 123 -18.83 15.05 -1.10
C VAL A 123 -17.76 15.39 -2.13
N ASP A 124 -18.18 15.72 -3.34
CA ASP A 124 -17.30 16.15 -4.42
C ASP A 124 -17.95 17.29 -5.22
N TYR A 125 -17.18 18.00 -6.03
CA TYR A 125 -17.67 19.06 -6.90
C TYR A 125 -17.14 18.88 -8.32
N ASN A 126 -18.00 19.07 -9.32
CA ASN A 126 -17.55 19.03 -10.72
C ASN A 126 -16.74 20.29 -11.10
N ALA A 127 -16.21 20.31 -12.33
CA ALA A 127 -15.48 21.46 -12.87
C ALA A 127 -16.32 22.76 -12.96
N ALA A 128 -17.65 22.65 -12.92
CA ALA A 128 -18.59 23.77 -12.89
C ALA A 128 -18.99 24.18 -11.45
N ASN A 129 -18.35 23.61 -10.42
CA ASN A 129 -18.63 23.84 -9.00
C ASN A 129 -20.04 23.42 -8.56
N GLU A 130 -20.61 22.42 -9.22
CA GLU A 130 -21.87 21.78 -8.82
C GLU A 130 -21.58 20.61 -7.88
N LEU A 131 -22.40 20.51 -6.83
CA LEU A 131 -22.30 19.46 -5.81
C LEU A 131 -22.60 18.08 -6.41
N ILE A 132 -21.71 17.13 -6.13
CA ILE A 132 -21.85 15.70 -6.40
C ILE A 132 -21.80 14.95 -5.07
N LEU A 133 -22.79 14.11 -4.82
CA LEU A 133 -22.78 13.16 -3.72
C LEU A 133 -22.53 11.75 -4.27
N LYS A 134 -21.39 11.16 -3.92
CA LYS A 134 -21.03 9.80 -4.31
C LYS A 134 -21.46 8.83 -3.23
N MET A 135 -22.51 8.06 -3.48
CA MET A 135 -23.11 7.10 -2.55
C MET A 135 -22.39 5.74 -2.54
N GLY A 136 -21.30 5.61 -3.31
CA GLY A 136 -20.57 4.37 -3.55
C GLY A 136 -21.20 3.49 -4.63
N ARG A 137 -20.43 2.52 -5.15
CA ARG A 137 -20.81 1.63 -6.28
C ARG A 137 -21.17 2.38 -7.56
N GLY A 138 -20.47 3.49 -7.85
CA GLY A 138 -20.69 4.35 -9.01
C GLY A 138 -22.00 5.14 -8.97
N LEU A 139 -22.75 5.14 -7.86
CA LEU A 139 -23.97 5.92 -7.72
C LEU A 139 -23.62 7.37 -7.34
N GLU A 140 -23.87 8.29 -8.26
CA GLU A 140 -23.69 9.72 -8.06
C GLU A 140 -25.04 10.44 -8.07
N ILE A 141 -25.26 11.33 -7.11
CA ILE A 141 -26.43 12.21 -7.04
C ILE A 141 -25.96 13.64 -7.28
N THR A 142 -26.61 14.34 -8.22
CA THR A 142 -26.27 15.71 -8.59
C THR A 142 -27.51 16.62 -8.59
N GLY A 143 -27.29 17.92 -8.77
CA GLY A 143 -28.35 18.93 -8.89
C GLY A 143 -29.14 19.15 -7.59
N ASN A 144 -30.39 19.58 -7.73
CA ASN A 144 -31.23 19.96 -6.58
C ASN A 144 -31.41 18.82 -5.56
N LYS A 145 -31.42 17.56 -6.02
CA LYS A 145 -31.51 16.40 -5.12
C LYS A 145 -30.27 16.31 -4.23
N ALA A 146 -29.07 16.46 -4.81
CA ALA A 146 -27.81 16.46 -4.06
C ALA A 146 -27.78 17.56 -2.99
N ILE A 147 -28.23 18.77 -3.36
CA ILE A 147 -28.29 19.90 -2.43
C ILE A 147 -29.23 19.58 -1.26
N SER A 148 -30.44 19.09 -1.55
CA SER A 148 -31.41 18.76 -0.50
C SER A 148 -30.91 17.66 0.45
N LEU A 149 -30.20 16.66 -0.08
CA LEU A 149 -29.61 15.58 0.71
C LEU A 149 -28.45 16.09 1.57
N TYR A 150 -27.61 16.95 1.02
CA TYR A 150 -26.50 17.57 1.74
C TYR A 150 -26.98 18.49 2.86
N GLU A 151 -28.00 19.31 2.62
CA GLU A 151 -28.62 20.16 3.65
C GLU A 151 -29.31 19.33 4.75
N SER A 152 -29.78 18.13 4.42
CA SER A 152 -30.34 17.18 5.39
C SER A 152 -29.29 16.38 6.16
N ALA A 153 -27.99 16.60 5.91
CA ALA A 153 -26.94 15.80 6.50
C ALA A 153 -26.89 15.95 8.03
N THR A 154 -26.78 14.83 8.72
CA THR A 154 -26.80 14.79 10.20
C THR A 154 -25.44 14.57 10.84
N ALA A 155 -24.47 14.08 10.05
CA ALA A 155 -23.09 13.86 10.49
C ALA A 155 -22.13 14.06 9.31
N THR A 156 -20.89 14.43 9.64
CA THR A 156 -19.77 14.55 8.70
C THR A 156 -18.61 13.71 9.21
N MET A 157 -17.81 13.16 8.30
CA MET A 157 -16.57 12.47 8.59
C MET A 157 -15.51 12.87 7.58
N GLN A 158 -14.27 13.06 8.04
CA GLN A 158 -13.15 13.38 7.17
C GLN A 158 -11.93 12.55 7.58
N GLY A 159 -11.33 11.90 6.60
CA GLY A 159 -10.20 11.01 6.79
C GLY A 159 -10.55 9.66 7.39
N ALA A 160 -9.50 8.86 7.55
CA ALA A 160 -9.57 7.56 8.18
C ALA A 160 -8.63 7.50 9.39
N ASN A 161 -9.19 7.07 10.51
CA ASN A 161 -8.46 6.76 11.73
C ASN A 161 -8.97 5.43 12.30
N LEU A 162 -8.64 5.11 13.55
CA LEU A 162 -8.98 3.82 14.16
C LEU A 162 -10.45 3.72 14.61
N ILE A 163 -11.19 4.83 14.55
CA ILE A 163 -12.57 4.96 15.04
C ILE A 163 -13.51 5.38 13.90
N GLU A 164 -13.07 6.31 13.06
CA GLU A 164 -13.83 6.88 11.95
C GLU A 164 -13.15 6.56 10.63
N ASN A 165 -13.96 6.36 9.59
CA ASN A 165 -13.45 6.03 8.27
C ASN A 165 -14.34 6.65 7.19
N GLU A 166 -13.88 7.75 6.61
CA GLU A 166 -14.55 8.45 5.51
C GLU A 166 -14.91 7.52 4.34
N TYR A 167 -14.01 6.59 4.01
CA TYR A 167 -14.12 5.70 2.85
C TYR A 167 -14.99 4.48 3.12
N ALA A 168 -15.22 4.14 4.39
CA ALA A 168 -16.16 3.10 4.77
C ALA A 168 -16.83 3.39 6.12
N PRO A 169 -17.75 4.37 6.17
CA PRO A 169 -18.36 4.82 7.42
C PRO A 169 -19.15 3.74 8.17
N MET A 170 -19.71 2.78 7.43
CA MET A 170 -20.47 1.66 8.01
C MET A 170 -19.58 0.53 8.53
N VAL A 171 -18.29 0.52 8.16
CA VAL A 171 -17.32 -0.50 8.56
C VAL A 171 -15.97 0.13 8.95
N PRO A 172 -15.91 0.86 10.08
CA PRO A 172 -14.66 1.49 10.52
C PRO A 172 -13.50 0.51 10.72
N GLN A 173 -13.80 -0.77 10.99
CA GLN A 173 -12.82 -1.84 11.09
C GLN A 173 -11.97 -2.02 9.82
N TYR A 174 -12.45 -1.57 8.65
CA TYR A 174 -11.65 -1.56 7.44
C TYR A 174 -10.32 -0.81 7.65
N ALA A 175 -10.38 0.41 8.19
CA ALA A 175 -9.20 1.23 8.43
C ALA A 175 -8.24 0.56 9.41
N ASN A 176 -8.77 -0.11 10.45
CA ASN A 176 -7.97 -0.87 11.40
C ASN A 176 -7.16 -1.98 10.71
N PHE A 177 -7.81 -2.81 9.89
CA PHE A 177 -7.12 -3.86 9.14
C PHE A 177 -6.17 -3.29 8.08
N PHE A 178 -6.59 -2.24 7.36
CA PHE A 178 -5.78 -1.60 6.34
C PHE A 178 -4.48 -1.06 6.92
N PHE A 179 -4.55 -0.16 7.91
CA PHE A 179 -3.36 0.44 8.52
C PHE A 179 -2.49 -0.59 9.23
N PHE A 180 -3.09 -1.58 9.90
CA PHE A 180 -2.30 -2.58 10.62
C PHE A 180 -1.57 -3.52 9.66
N ILE A 181 -2.25 -4.11 8.66
CA ILE A 181 -1.64 -5.07 7.74
C ILE A 181 -0.64 -4.39 6.81
N THR A 182 -1.03 -3.27 6.18
CA THR A 182 -0.11 -2.51 5.31
C THR A 182 1.02 -1.88 6.12
N GLY A 183 0.76 -1.42 7.35
CA GLY A 183 1.78 -0.90 8.27
C GLY A 183 2.80 -1.94 8.70
N PHE A 184 2.33 -3.13 9.09
CA PHE A 184 3.18 -4.26 9.43
C PHE A 184 4.02 -4.69 8.23
N HIS A 185 3.42 -4.77 7.03
CA HIS A 185 4.16 -5.01 5.79
C HIS A 185 5.19 -3.90 5.50
N GLY A 186 4.81 -2.63 5.60
CA GLY A 186 5.69 -1.48 5.40
C GLY A 186 6.90 -1.49 6.34
N PHE A 187 6.72 -1.96 7.58
CA PHE A 187 7.83 -2.19 8.51
C PHE A 187 8.81 -3.27 8.02
N HIS A 188 8.31 -4.36 7.44
CA HIS A 188 9.16 -5.41 6.85
C HIS A 188 9.92 -4.87 5.63
N VAL A 189 9.25 -4.13 4.74
CA VAL A 189 9.90 -3.50 3.58
C VAL A 189 10.97 -2.53 4.06
N PHE A 190 10.66 -1.65 5.00
CA PHE A 190 11.62 -0.68 5.54
C PHE A 190 12.85 -1.39 6.14
N SER A 191 12.63 -2.44 6.94
CA SER A 191 13.72 -3.26 7.49
C SER A 191 14.55 -3.91 6.39
N GLY A 192 13.91 -4.42 5.33
CA GLY A 192 14.56 -4.96 4.15
C GLY A 192 15.39 -3.93 3.40
N VAL A 193 14.91 -2.70 3.26
CA VAL A 193 15.65 -1.58 2.65
C VAL A 193 16.89 -1.28 3.46
N VAL A 194 16.75 -1.19 4.79
CA VAL A 194 17.87 -0.96 5.72
C VAL A 194 18.91 -2.08 5.60
N PHE A 195 18.49 -3.34 5.58
CA PHE A 195 19.41 -4.47 5.38
C PHE A 195 20.11 -4.40 4.03
N ASN A 196 19.38 -4.16 2.94
CA ASN A 196 19.97 -4.02 1.60
C ASN A 196 20.97 -2.88 1.51
N LEU A 197 20.68 -1.74 2.14
CA LEU A 197 21.60 -0.61 2.22
C LEU A 197 22.88 -0.97 2.99
N ILE A 198 22.76 -1.66 4.12
CA ILE A 198 23.90 -2.13 4.93
C ILE A 198 24.77 -3.11 4.13
N ILE A 199 24.15 -4.06 3.43
CA ILE A 199 24.86 -5.01 2.56
C ILE A 199 25.53 -4.27 1.40
N TRP A 200 24.85 -3.33 0.77
CA TRP A 200 25.41 -2.53 -0.32
C TRP A 200 26.65 -1.75 0.11
N ILE A 201 26.63 -1.10 1.28
CA ILE A 201 27.79 -0.43 1.87
C ILE A 201 28.94 -1.44 2.07
N GLN A 202 28.65 -2.65 2.56
CA GLN A 202 29.66 -3.70 2.75
C GLN A 202 30.26 -4.21 1.42
N VAL A 203 29.43 -4.33 0.36
CA VAL A 203 29.89 -4.68 -1.00
C VAL A 203 30.85 -3.61 -1.51
N VAL A 204 30.47 -2.33 -1.44
CA VAL A 204 31.33 -1.21 -1.89
C VAL A 204 32.66 -1.20 -1.14
N ARG A 205 32.63 -1.42 0.18
CA ARG A 205 33.82 -1.51 1.05
C ARG A 205 34.67 -2.78 0.83
N GLY A 206 34.23 -3.70 -0.04
CA GLY A 206 34.96 -4.92 -0.38
C GLY A 206 35.00 -5.94 0.77
N VAL A 207 34.02 -5.92 1.67
CA VAL A 207 33.96 -6.87 2.79
C VAL A 207 33.81 -8.31 2.26
N TYR A 208 32.98 -8.52 1.24
CA TYR A 208 32.72 -9.84 0.68
C TYR A 208 33.83 -10.35 -0.23
N ASP A 209 34.55 -9.44 -0.93
CA ASP A 209 35.76 -9.81 -1.68
C ASP A 209 36.83 -10.41 -0.75
N LYS A 210 36.98 -9.83 0.45
CA LYS A 210 37.90 -10.35 1.49
C LYS A 210 37.45 -11.68 2.07
N ARG A 211 36.14 -11.94 2.11
CA ARG A 211 35.56 -13.20 2.59
C ARG A 211 35.58 -14.31 1.53
N GLY A 212 35.57 -13.94 0.25
CA GLY A 212 35.53 -14.88 -0.87
C GLY A 212 34.13 -15.40 -1.22
N HIS A 213 33.08 -14.93 -0.54
CA HIS A 213 31.70 -15.35 -0.79
C HIS A 213 30.69 -14.23 -0.48
N TYR A 214 29.56 -14.24 -1.19
CA TYR A 214 28.51 -13.22 -1.12
C TYR A 214 27.20 -13.72 -0.49
N GLU A 215 27.24 -14.78 0.33
CA GLU A 215 26.05 -15.41 0.96
C GLU A 215 25.10 -14.43 1.68
N MET A 216 25.60 -13.30 2.18
CA MET A 216 24.75 -12.32 2.84
C MET A 216 23.82 -11.60 1.86
N VAL A 217 24.26 -11.41 0.60
CA VAL A 217 23.41 -10.87 -0.48
C VAL A 217 22.27 -11.85 -0.76
N GLU A 218 22.54 -13.15 -0.80
CA GLU A 218 21.52 -14.18 -1.01
C GLU A 218 20.50 -14.23 0.14
N LYS A 219 20.97 -14.22 1.40
CA LYS A 219 20.10 -14.24 2.58
C LYS A 219 19.16 -13.04 2.63
N VAL A 220 19.67 -11.84 2.34
CA VAL A 220 18.84 -10.62 2.29
C VAL A 220 17.96 -10.60 1.04
N GLY A 221 18.44 -11.16 -0.09
CA GLY A 221 17.64 -11.33 -1.30
C GLY A 221 16.42 -12.22 -1.08
N LEU A 222 16.58 -13.36 -0.39
CA LEU A 222 15.46 -14.23 -0.01
C LEU A 222 14.42 -13.51 0.85
N TYR A 223 14.87 -12.69 1.80
CA TYR A 223 13.96 -11.85 2.60
C TYR A 223 13.23 -10.82 1.73
N TRP A 224 13.93 -10.15 0.83
CA TRP A 224 13.35 -9.15 -0.07
C TRP A 224 12.28 -9.75 -0.99
N HIS A 225 12.54 -10.91 -1.60
CA HIS A 225 11.56 -11.62 -2.42
C HIS A 225 10.35 -12.09 -1.62
N PHE A 226 10.56 -12.51 -0.37
CA PHE A 226 9.47 -12.90 0.50
C PHE A 226 8.55 -11.71 0.80
N VAL A 227 9.12 -10.55 1.13
CA VAL A 227 8.34 -9.34 1.39
C VAL A 227 7.56 -8.92 0.14
N ASP A 228 8.18 -8.93 -1.04
CA ASP A 228 7.49 -8.65 -2.31
C ASP A 228 6.34 -9.63 -2.59
N LEU A 229 6.53 -10.93 -2.34
CA LEU A 229 5.48 -11.93 -2.46
C LEU A 229 4.30 -11.67 -1.50
N VAL A 230 4.57 -11.29 -0.25
CA VAL A 230 3.52 -10.90 0.70
C VAL A 230 2.74 -9.69 0.18
N TRP A 231 3.41 -8.72 -0.43
CA TRP A 231 2.75 -7.54 -1.01
C TRP A 231 1.75 -7.91 -2.09
N VAL A 232 2.06 -8.87 -2.98
CA VAL A 232 1.13 -9.32 -4.02
C VAL A 232 -0.21 -9.79 -3.43
N PHE A 233 -0.18 -10.49 -2.29
CA PHE A 233 -1.40 -10.90 -1.59
C PHE A 233 -2.11 -9.71 -0.95
N VAL A 234 -1.40 -8.83 -0.24
CA VAL A 234 -1.98 -7.62 0.37
C VAL A 234 -2.64 -6.75 -0.71
N PHE A 235 -1.94 -6.52 -1.83
CA PHE A 235 -2.43 -5.81 -3.01
C PHE A 235 -3.74 -6.42 -3.53
N THR A 236 -3.78 -7.75 -3.71
CA THR A 236 -4.97 -8.44 -4.21
C THR A 236 -6.17 -8.27 -3.27
N PHE A 237 -5.98 -8.48 -1.97
CA PHE A 237 -7.09 -8.49 -1.00
C PHE A 237 -7.65 -7.12 -0.62
N PHE A 238 -6.84 -6.06 -0.68
CA PHE A 238 -7.27 -4.70 -0.35
C PHE A 238 -7.69 -3.87 -1.55
N TYR A 239 -7.05 -4.07 -2.71
CA TYR A 239 -7.20 -3.15 -3.84
C TYR A 239 -7.99 -3.76 -5.01
N LEU A 240 -7.95 -5.08 -5.19
CA LEU A 240 -8.61 -5.73 -6.33
C LEU A 240 -9.89 -6.49 -5.97
N VAL A 241 -9.88 -7.20 -4.84
CA VAL A 241 -10.98 -8.08 -4.42
C VAL A 241 -11.93 -7.37 -3.49
#